data_AF-A0AAV7JN21-F1
#
_entry.id   AF-A0AAV7JN21-F1
#
_cell.length_a   1.000
_cell.length_b   1.000
_cell.length_c   1.000
_cell.angle_alpha   90.00
_cell.angle_beta   90.00
_cell.angle_gamma   90.00
#
_symmetry.space_group_name_H-M   'P 1'
#
loop_
_entity.id
_entity.type
_entity.pdbx_description
1 polymer ?
#
loop_
_entity_poly.entity_id
_entity_poly.type
_entity_poly.pdbx_seq_one_letter_code
_entity_poly.pdbx_strand_id
1 'polypeptide(L)'
;MALKRITKELQDLLREPFTQCSAGPIGEDLFHWNATIIGPEESPYSGGVFFLAIHFPTDYPFKPPKLNFTTRIYHPNINSNGSICLDILRSQWSPALTVSKVLLSICSLLCDPNPDDPLVPDIARTYKTDRAKYNKLAQEWTMLRHGERADAVKSQDWKDPNYPYDPPLTIAGHEQAKEAGVRIKSLLPSSDFIKVVCSPFIRCMQTASHIADQLQISNIEIRPQLSDILCEHGYIFSEVKWRWLDKQIDPLIHMIDPSRYTCSPTAVYPAYKETLESAAERMKQAFIALTADYPDNTIIAVCHWYSVEVAMGLKTNSMDNLNAGYCATVELMTSDYSVVSTYNIN
;
A
#
# COMPACT_ATOMS: atom_id res chain seq x y z
N MET A 1 24.99 -10.81 -24.33
CA MET A 1 24.33 -9.68 -25.03
C MET A 1 23.17 -9.10 -24.22
N ALA A 2 22.26 -9.93 -23.71
CA ALA A 2 21.13 -9.50 -22.85
C ALA A 2 21.49 -8.45 -21.78
N LEU A 3 22.45 -8.75 -20.90
CA LEU A 3 22.86 -7.82 -19.84
C LEU A 3 23.22 -6.42 -20.35
N LYS A 4 24.03 -6.32 -21.41
CA LYS A 4 24.41 -5.02 -22.03
C LYS A 4 23.20 -4.26 -22.57
N ARG A 5 22.17 -4.96 -23.06
CA ARG A 5 20.91 -4.35 -23.51
C ARG A 5 20.06 -3.87 -22.33
N ILE A 6 19.94 -4.69 -21.28
CA ILE A 6 19.23 -4.37 -20.04
C ILE A 6 19.85 -3.14 -19.35
N THR A 7 21.17 -3.11 -19.16
CA THR A 7 21.89 -1.95 -18.58
C THR A 7 21.69 -0.68 -19.40
N LYS A 8 21.64 -0.79 -20.75
CA LYS A 8 21.32 0.37 -21.60
C LYS A 8 19.89 0.86 -21.36
N GLU A 9 18.89 -0.03 -21.34
CA GLU A 9 17.51 0.38 -21.09
C GLU A 9 17.30 1.00 -19.71
N LEU A 10 18.03 0.53 -18.69
CA LEU A 10 18.04 1.16 -17.37
C LEU A 10 18.63 2.58 -17.43
N GLN A 11 19.74 2.78 -18.15
CA GLN A 11 20.32 4.12 -18.35
C GLN A 11 19.40 5.05 -19.13
N ASP A 12 18.68 4.53 -20.13
CA ASP A 12 17.73 5.31 -20.93
C ASP A 12 16.50 5.70 -20.08
N LEU A 13 15.96 4.78 -19.25
CA LEU A 13 14.88 5.07 -18.28
C LEU A 13 15.28 6.10 -17.21
N LEU A 14 16.52 6.05 -16.72
CA LEU A 14 17.03 7.03 -15.74
C LEU A 14 17.27 8.42 -16.33
N ARG A 15 17.44 8.52 -17.66
CA ARG A 15 17.59 9.81 -18.37
C ARG A 15 16.26 10.44 -18.73
N GLU A 16 15.29 9.63 -19.13
CA GLU A 16 13.95 10.06 -19.53
C GLU A 16 12.89 9.38 -18.63
N PRO A 17 12.77 9.80 -17.36
CA PRO A 17 11.78 9.25 -16.45
C PRO A 17 10.36 9.59 -16.92
N PHE A 18 9.54 8.56 -17.14
CA PHE A 18 8.13 8.73 -17.49
C PHE A 18 7.31 9.08 -16.25
N THR A 19 6.52 10.14 -16.31
CA THR A 19 5.76 10.68 -15.17
C THR A 19 4.73 9.72 -14.58
N GLN A 20 4.21 8.79 -15.39
CA GLN A 20 3.15 7.84 -14.99
C GLN A 20 3.66 6.43 -14.70
N CYS A 21 4.84 6.03 -15.18
CA CYS A 21 5.28 4.64 -15.16
C CYS A 21 6.82 4.58 -14.93
N SER A 22 7.30 3.93 -13.86
CA SER A 22 8.73 3.82 -13.50
C SER A 22 9.18 2.34 -13.37
N ALA A 23 10.49 2.05 -13.50
CA ALA A 23 11.03 0.70 -13.33
C ALA A 23 12.53 0.68 -13.01
N GLY A 24 12.97 -0.36 -12.30
CA GLY A 24 14.39 -0.61 -11.97
C GLY A 24 14.65 -1.99 -11.37
N PRO A 25 15.92 -2.43 -11.32
CA PRO A 25 16.31 -3.75 -10.82
C PRO A 25 16.04 -3.94 -9.32
N ILE A 26 15.85 -5.19 -8.91
CA ILE A 26 15.65 -5.60 -7.51
C ILE A 26 17.02 -5.98 -6.93
N GLY A 27 17.58 -5.11 -6.09
CA GLY A 27 18.94 -5.28 -5.58
C GLY A 27 19.99 -5.33 -6.70
N GLU A 28 20.89 -6.31 -6.64
CA GLU A 28 21.96 -6.47 -7.65
C GLU A 28 21.52 -7.26 -8.90
N ASP A 29 20.35 -7.89 -8.91
CA ASP A 29 19.93 -8.73 -10.05
C ASP A 29 19.31 -7.90 -11.18
N LEU A 30 20.13 -7.59 -12.17
CA LEU A 30 19.70 -6.86 -13.37
C LEU A 30 18.67 -7.61 -14.24
N PHE A 31 18.44 -8.92 -14.06
CA PHE A 31 17.41 -9.68 -14.79
C PHE A 31 16.03 -9.70 -14.09
N HIS A 32 15.92 -9.13 -12.89
CA HIS A 32 14.66 -9.02 -12.14
C HIS A 32 14.41 -7.56 -11.77
N TRP A 33 13.38 -6.94 -12.35
CA TRP A 33 13.02 -5.55 -12.07
C TRP A 33 11.64 -5.46 -11.43
N ASN A 34 11.45 -4.45 -10.59
CA ASN A 34 10.12 -3.96 -10.23
C ASN A 34 9.77 -2.77 -11.13
N ALA A 35 8.48 -2.61 -11.39
CA ALA A 35 7.92 -1.45 -12.04
C ALA A 35 6.67 -0.96 -11.30
N THR A 36 6.43 0.34 -11.37
CA THR A 36 5.30 1.03 -10.76
C THR A 36 4.55 1.79 -11.85
N ILE A 37 3.24 1.60 -11.92
CA ILE A 37 2.33 2.35 -12.79
C ILE A 37 1.38 3.15 -11.90
N ILE A 38 1.35 4.45 -12.09
CA ILE A 38 0.31 5.34 -11.56
C ILE A 38 -0.90 5.16 -12.46
N GLY A 39 -2.06 4.91 -11.87
CA GLY A 39 -3.31 4.71 -12.59
C GLY A 39 -3.70 5.96 -13.41
N PRO A 40 -3.97 5.83 -14.72
CA PRO A 40 -4.23 6.99 -15.59
C PRO A 40 -5.46 7.80 -15.15
N GLU A 41 -5.37 9.13 -15.26
CA GLU A 41 -6.40 10.07 -14.78
C GLU A 41 -7.78 9.85 -15.42
N GLU A 42 -7.82 9.55 -16.72
CA GLU A 42 -9.03 9.30 -17.53
C GLU A 42 -9.53 7.84 -17.43
N SER A 43 -9.09 7.08 -16.43
CA SER A 43 -9.44 5.67 -16.23
C SER A 43 -10.10 5.44 -14.87
N PRO A 44 -10.87 4.34 -14.68
CA PRO A 44 -11.35 3.98 -13.34
C PRO A 44 -10.21 3.58 -12.38
N TYR A 45 -8.97 3.52 -12.87
CA TYR A 45 -7.76 3.27 -12.09
C TYR A 45 -7.09 4.55 -11.57
N SER A 46 -7.63 5.73 -11.90
CA SER A 46 -7.13 7.04 -11.46
C SER A 46 -6.87 7.09 -9.95
N GLY A 47 -5.70 7.62 -9.56
CA GLY A 47 -5.25 7.69 -8.16
C GLY A 47 -4.75 6.36 -7.56
N GLY A 48 -4.82 5.26 -8.30
CA GLY A 48 -4.21 3.98 -7.91
C GLY A 48 -2.70 3.92 -8.16
N VAL A 49 -2.02 3.01 -7.46
CA VAL A 49 -0.60 2.69 -7.67
C VAL A 49 -0.47 1.18 -7.83
N PHE A 50 0.01 0.75 -9.00
CA PHE A 50 0.08 -0.65 -9.39
C PHE A 50 1.53 -1.09 -9.52
N PHE A 51 1.92 -2.11 -8.78
CA PHE A 51 3.24 -2.71 -8.85
C PHE A 51 3.23 -3.90 -9.82
N LEU A 52 4.33 -4.07 -10.55
CA LEU A 52 4.55 -5.15 -11.50
C LEU A 52 5.97 -5.71 -11.31
N ALA A 53 6.10 -7.03 -11.40
CA ALA A 53 7.39 -7.70 -11.48
C ALA A 53 7.73 -8.00 -12.95
N ILE A 54 8.97 -7.70 -13.34
CA ILE A 54 9.51 -7.90 -14.69
C ILE A 54 10.69 -8.89 -14.62
N HIS A 55 10.60 -9.98 -15.36
CA HIS A 55 11.66 -11.00 -15.42
C HIS A 55 12.20 -11.08 -16.85
N PHE A 56 13.47 -10.75 -17.06
CA PHE A 56 14.12 -10.82 -18.36
C PHE A 56 14.62 -12.24 -18.65
N PRO A 57 14.36 -12.81 -19.84
CA PRO A 57 14.95 -14.09 -20.22
C PRO A 57 16.44 -13.91 -20.56
N THR A 58 17.21 -15.00 -20.45
CA THR A 58 18.66 -15.01 -20.72
C THR A 58 19.02 -14.66 -22.18
N ASP A 59 18.07 -14.82 -23.10
CA ASP A 59 18.17 -14.46 -24.51
C ASP A 59 17.44 -13.14 -24.88
N TYR A 60 17.12 -12.30 -23.90
CA TYR A 60 16.65 -10.93 -24.15
C TYR A 60 17.63 -10.15 -25.06
N PRO A 61 17.16 -9.36 -26.05
CA PRO A 61 15.78 -9.02 -26.37
C PRO A 61 15.13 -9.92 -27.45
N PHE A 62 15.66 -11.10 -27.73
CA PHE A 62 15.06 -11.99 -28.75
C PHE A 62 13.77 -12.67 -28.27
N LYS A 63 13.60 -12.84 -26.95
CA LYS A 63 12.32 -13.16 -26.31
C LYS A 63 11.82 -11.98 -25.46
N PRO A 64 10.49 -11.84 -25.28
CA PRO A 64 9.91 -10.82 -24.41
C PRO A 64 10.27 -11.05 -22.94
N PRO A 65 10.33 -9.99 -22.13
CA PRO A 65 10.33 -10.11 -20.68
C PRO A 65 8.95 -10.59 -20.20
N LYS A 66 8.92 -11.35 -19.10
CA LYS A 66 7.66 -11.70 -18.44
C LYS A 66 7.26 -10.57 -17.51
N LEU A 67 6.06 -10.03 -17.67
CA LEU A 67 5.49 -9.02 -16.79
C LEU A 67 4.23 -9.55 -16.12
N ASN A 68 4.18 -9.42 -14.79
CA ASN A 68 3.04 -9.77 -13.96
C ASN A 68 2.74 -8.62 -13.01
N PHE A 69 1.48 -8.22 -12.88
CA PHE A 69 1.03 -7.36 -11.79
C PHE A 69 1.21 -8.09 -10.45
N THR A 70 1.81 -7.42 -9.48
CA THR A 70 1.83 -7.86 -8.08
C THR A 70 0.70 -7.20 -7.28
N THR A 71 0.31 -5.97 -7.64
CA THR A 71 -0.95 -5.35 -7.18
C THR A 71 -2.14 -6.00 -7.88
N ARG A 72 -3.11 -6.55 -7.13
CA ARG A 72 -4.37 -7.05 -7.70
C ARG A 72 -5.16 -5.92 -8.35
N ILE A 73 -5.76 -6.19 -9.51
CA ILE A 73 -6.51 -5.20 -10.30
C ILE A 73 -7.75 -5.85 -10.93
N TYR A 74 -8.86 -5.12 -10.97
CA TYR A 74 -10.10 -5.55 -11.64
C TYR A 74 -10.09 -5.11 -13.10
N HIS A 75 -9.61 -5.95 -14.01
CA HIS A 75 -9.39 -5.60 -15.42
C HIS A 75 -9.64 -6.81 -16.35
N PRO A 76 -10.28 -6.68 -17.53
CA PRO A 76 -10.66 -7.83 -18.35
C PRO A 76 -9.46 -8.56 -18.98
N ASN A 77 -8.33 -7.88 -19.19
CA ASN A 77 -7.10 -8.47 -19.75
C ASN A 77 -6.03 -8.81 -18.71
N ILE A 78 -6.32 -8.71 -17.40
CA ILE A 78 -5.38 -9.06 -16.33
C ILE A 78 -6.09 -10.02 -15.36
N ASN A 79 -5.51 -11.20 -15.12
CA ASN A 79 -6.14 -12.20 -14.25
C ASN A 79 -5.76 -12.02 -12.76
N SER A 80 -6.39 -12.82 -11.89
CA SER A 80 -6.13 -12.83 -10.43
C SER A 80 -4.67 -13.08 -10.04
N ASN A 81 -3.90 -13.70 -10.94
CA ASN A 81 -2.49 -14.05 -10.76
C ASN A 81 -1.57 -12.99 -11.42
N GLY A 82 -2.12 -11.81 -11.73
CA GLY A 82 -1.43 -10.67 -12.32
C GLY A 82 -0.94 -10.87 -13.75
N SER A 83 -1.29 -11.98 -14.41
CA SER A 83 -0.84 -12.25 -15.77
C SER A 83 -1.56 -11.35 -16.76
N ILE A 84 -0.82 -10.79 -17.71
CA ILE A 84 -1.33 -9.80 -18.67
C ILE A 84 -1.63 -10.48 -20.02
N CYS A 85 -2.77 -10.14 -20.63
CA CYS A 85 -3.04 -10.41 -22.04
C CYS A 85 -2.71 -9.16 -22.84
N LEU A 86 -1.49 -9.12 -23.39
CA LEU A 86 -1.02 -8.08 -24.30
C LEU A 86 -0.17 -8.76 -25.37
N ASP A 87 -0.46 -8.48 -26.63
CA ASP A 87 0.11 -9.14 -27.81
C ASP A 87 1.62 -8.85 -27.99
N ILE A 88 2.06 -7.65 -27.65
CA ILE A 88 3.48 -7.27 -27.66
C ILE A 88 4.32 -8.08 -26.67
N LEU A 89 3.71 -8.70 -25.65
CA LEU A 89 4.38 -9.63 -24.72
C LEU A 89 4.36 -11.08 -25.21
N ARG A 90 3.80 -11.33 -26.41
CA ARG A 90 3.59 -12.66 -26.98
C ARG A 90 3.99 -12.68 -28.46
N SER A 91 3.02 -12.70 -29.37
CA SER A 91 3.20 -12.87 -30.81
C SER A 91 3.74 -11.62 -31.52
N GLN A 92 3.49 -10.42 -30.98
CA GLN A 92 3.95 -9.15 -31.55
C GLN A 92 5.21 -8.60 -30.85
N TRP A 93 5.90 -9.42 -30.05
CA TRP A 93 7.19 -9.01 -29.48
C TRP A 93 8.21 -8.76 -30.60
N SER A 94 8.82 -7.57 -30.57
CA SER A 94 9.95 -7.21 -31.42
C SER A 94 11.15 -6.84 -30.56
N PRO A 95 12.38 -7.27 -30.89
CA PRO A 95 13.60 -6.85 -30.20
C PRO A 95 13.84 -5.32 -30.19
N ALA A 96 13.10 -4.55 -30.98
CA ALA A 96 13.12 -3.08 -31.00
C ALA A 96 12.17 -2.42 -29.97
N LEU A 97 11.33 -3.20 -29.28
CA LEU A 97 10.56 -2.76 -28.12
C LEU A 97 11.49 -2.65 -26.90
N THR A 98 11.12 -1.77 -25.97
CA THR A 98 11.83 -1.51 -24.72
C THR A 98 10.86 -1.63 -23.54
N VAL A 99 11.39 -1.77 -22.34
CA VAL A 99 10.61 -1.82 -21.08
C VAL A 99 9.71 -0.58 -20.96
N SER A 100 10.25 0.61 -21.26
CA SER A 100 9.47 1.86 -21.34
C SER A 100 8.25 1.72 -22.26
N LYS A 101 8.43 1.25 -23.50
CA LYS A 101 7.32 1.06 -24.46
C LYS A 101 6.31 0.02 -23.99
N VAL A 102 6.78 -1.05 -23.34
CA VAL A 102 5.91 -2.07 -22.75
C VAL A 102 5.06 -1.48 -21.63
N LEU A 103 5.67 -0.74 -20.69
CA LEU A 103 4.97 -0.09 -19.60
C LEU A 103 3.96 0.94 -20.12
N LEU A 104 4.34 1.78 -21.08
CA LEU A 104 3.42 2.71 -21.75
C LEU A 104 2.23 1.98 -22.40
N SER A 105 2.46 0.80 -23.00
CA SER A 105 1.38 0.00 -23.59
C SER A 105 0.45 -0.59 -22.53
N ILE A 106 0.97 -0.93 -21.34
CA ILE A 106 0.15 -1.32 -20.18
C ILE A 106 -0.59 -0.11 -19.61
N CYS A 107 0.07 1.04 -19.46
CA CYS A 107 -0.54 2.30 -19.02
C CYS A 107 -1.69 2.70 -20.00
N SER A 108 -1.55 2.46 -21.30
CA SER A 108 -2.63 2.60 -22.31
C SER A 108 -3.73 1.54 -22.20
N LEU A 109 -3.38 0.27 -21.91
CA LEU A 109 -4.36 -0.82 -21.73
C LEU A 109 -5.30 -0.55 -20.54
N LEU A 110 -4.83 0.14 -19.49
CA LEU A 110 -5.64 0.55 -18.36
C LEU A 110 -6.67 1.65 -18.71
N CYS A 111 -6.37 2.52 -19.68
CA CYS A 111 -7.35 3.47 -20.25
C CYS A 111 -8.36 2.73 -21.13
N ASP A 112 -7.85 1.92 -22.07
CA ASP A 112 -8.62 1.25 -23.12
C ASP A 112 -8.47 -0.27 -23.05
N PRO A 113 -9.20 -0.95 -22.13
CA PRO A 113 -9.22 -2.40 -22.06
C PRO A 113 -9.72 -3.04 -23.36
N ASN A 114 -9.23 -4.23 -23.70
CA ASN A 114 -9.65 -5.00 -24.87
C ASN A 114 -10.65 -6.11 -24.46
N PRO A 115 -11.97 -5.90 -24.50
CA PRO A 115 -12.93 -6.91 -24.08
C PRO A 115 -13.23 -7.98 -25.15
N ASP A 116 -12.59 -7.93 -26.33
CA ASP A 116 -12.74 -8.91 -27.41
C ASP A 116 -11.72 -10.05 -27.32
N ASP A 117 -10.54 -9.82 -26.70
CA ASP A 117 -9.59 -10.86 -26.29
C ASP A 117 -9.34 -10.86 -24.76
N PRO A 118 -10.34 -11.23 -23.94
CA PRO A 118 -10.25 -11.10 -22.49
C PRO A 118 -9.55 -12.30 -21.82
N LEU A 119 -8.70 -12.00 -20.84
CA LEU A 119 -8.16 -13.01 -19.91
C LEU A 119 -9.18 -13.42 -18.83
N VAL A 120 -10.14 -12.53 -18.53
CA VAL A 120 -11.22 -12.75 -17.55
C VAL A 120 -12.58 -12.47 -18.19
N PRO A 121 -13.26 -13.49 -18.77
CA PRO A 121 -14.49 -13.30 -19.54
C PRO A 121 -15.64 -12.62 -18.77
N ASP A 122 -15.79 -12.87 -17.47
CA ASP A 122 -16.86 -12.26 -16.66
C ASP A 122 -16.66 -10.74 -16.43
N ILE A 123 -15.42 -10.29 -16.28
CA ILE A 123 -15.08 -8.87 -16.20
C ILE A 123 -15.32 -8.21 -17.57
N ALA A 124 -14.92 -8.87 -18.66
CA ALA A 124 -15.14 -8.38 -20.02
C ALA A 124 -16.63 -8.31 -20.40
N ARG A 125 -17.43 -9.30 -19.98
CA ARG A 125 -18.90 -9.25 -20.09
C ARG A 125 -19.43 -8.03 -19.35
N THR A 126 -19.02 -7.82 -18.09
CA THR A 126 -19.44 -6.66 -17.29
C THR A 126 -19.05 -5.34 -17.96
N TYR A 127 -17.82 -5.21 -18.46
CA TYR A 127 -17.32 -4.04 -19.20
C TYR A 127 -18.14 -3.70 -20.46
N LYS A 128 -18.62 -4.74 -21.17
CA LYS A 128 -19.47 -4.61 -22.37
C LYS A 128 -20.95 -4.34 -22.05
N THR A 129 -21.52 -4.98 -21.03
CA THR A 129 -22.96 -4.91 -20.74
C THR A 129 -23.34 -3.80 -19.76
N ASP A 130 -22.45 -3.43 -18.85
CA ASP A 130 -22.70 -2.46 -17.78
C ASP A 130 -21.41 -1.71 -17.41
N ARG A 131 -21.09 -0.70 -18.22
CA ARG A 131 -19.89 0.12 -18.04
C ARG A 131 -19.88 0.86 -16.69
N ALA A 132 -21.05 1.28 -16.19
CA ALA A 132 -21.16 1.99 -14.92
C ALA A 132 -20.78 1.09 -13.75
N LYS A 133 -21.30 -0.15 -13.72
CA LYS A 133 -20.90 -1.16 -12.73
C LYS A 133 -19.44 -1.57 -12.86
N TYR A 134 -18.92 -1.73 -14.08
CA TYR A 134 -17.49 -1.99 -14.29
C TYR A 134 -16.63 -0.87 -13.71
N ASN A 135 -16.93 0.40 -14.04
CA ASN A 135 -16.18 1.55 -13.56
C ASN A 135 -16.21 1.61 -12.02
N LYS A 136 -17.38 1.40 -11.41
CA LYS A 136 -17.52 1.36 -9.94
C LYS A 136 -16.68 0.25 -9.31
N LEU A 137 -16.76 -0.98 -9.83
CA LEU A 137 -15.96 -2.11 -9.33
C LEU A 137 -14.46 -1.90 -9.53
N ALA A 138 -14.04 -1.31 -10.64
CA ALA A 138 -12.64 -0.99 -10.91
C ALA A 138 -12.12 0.16 -10.01
N GLN A 139 -12.92 1.22 -9.80
CA GLN A 139 -12.61 2.32 -8.87
C GLN A 139 -12.54 1.84 -7.42
N GLU A 140 -13.48 0.99 -7.01
CA GLU A 140 -13.37 0.26 -5.74
C GLU A 140 -12.04 -0.48 -5.74
N TRP A 141 -11.79 -1.44 -6.62
CA TRP A 141 -10.54 -2.25 -6.62
C TRP A 141 -9.23 -1.44 -6.68
N THR A 142 -9.28 -0.22 -7.19
CA THR A 142 -8.19 0.76 -7.23
C THR A 142 -7.99 1.52 -5.92
N MET A 143 -9.07 2.03 -5.32
CA MET A 143 -9.03 2.86 -4.11
C MET A 143 -9.28 2.02 -2.87
N LEU A 144 -8.30 1.94 -1.98
CA LEU A 144 -8.43 1.24 -0.69
C LEU A 144 -7.80 2.08 0.41
N ARG A 145 -8.53 3.13 0.88
CA ARG A 145 -8.03 4.42 1.44
C ARG A 145 -8.54 4.78 2.87
N HIS A 146 -7.90 5.76 3.57
CA HIS A 146 -8.07 6.05 5.02
C HIS A 146 -8.76 7.36 5.20
N GLY A 147 -8.99 7.76 6.44
CA GLY A 147 -9.49 9.08 6.64
C GLY A 147 -8.56 10.20 6.22
N GLU A 148 -9.06 11.09 5.37
CA GLU A 148 -8.56 12.45 5.19
C GLU A 148 -8.22 13.05 6.57
N ARG A 149 -7.02 13.64 6.70
CA ARG A 149 -6.52 14.23 7.95
C ARG A 149 -7.02 15.66 8.14
N ALA A 150 -7.27 16.06 9.39
CA ALA A 150 -7.69 17.42 9.73
C ALA A 150 -6.74 18.52 9.23
N ASP A 151 -5.43 18.27 9.21
CA ASP A 151 -4.43 19.23 8.73
C ASP A 151 -4.24 19.25 7.19
N ALA A 152 -4.85 18.31 6.46
CA ALA A 152 -4.86 18.32 4.99
C ALA A 152 -5.89 19.33 4.43
N VAL A 153 -6.89 19.71 5.23
CA VAL A 153 -7.97 20.62 4.82
C VAL A 153 -7.59 22.07 5.14
N LYS A 154 -7.32 22.87 4.10
CA LYS A 154 -6.89 24.29 4.24
C LYS A 154 -7.83 25.20 5.04
N SER A 155 -9.09 24.80 5.27
CA SER A 155 -10.04 25.53 6.11
C SER A 155 -10.07 25.07 7.58
N GLN A 156 -9.31 24.03 7.93
CA GLN A 156 -9.08 23.58 9.31
C GLN A 156 -7.64 23.86 9.71
N ASP A 157 -7.44 24.98 10.40
CA ASP A 157 -6.19 25.35 11.06
C ASP A 157 -5.97 24.41 12.27
N TRP A 158 -5.55 23.15 12.03
CA TRP A 158 -5.30 22.19 13.11
C TRP A 158 -4.16 22.67 14.02
N LYS A 159 -4.54 23.10 15.23
CA LYS A 159 -3.66 23.71 16.23
C LYS A 159 -4.01 23.20 17.63
N ASP A 160 -4.03 21.88 17.80
CA ASP A 160 -4.18 21.27 19.12
C ASP A 160 -2.85 21.40 19.90
N PRO A 161 -2.81 22.10 21.05
CA PRO A 161 -1.59 22.28 21.84
C PRO A 161 -1.14 21.02 22.60
N ASN A 162 -2.01 20.00 22.68
CA ASN A 162 -1.71 18.70 23.26
C ASN A 162 -1.22 17.69 22.20
N TYR A 163 -1.76 17.77 20.99
CA TYR A 163 -1.47 16.86 19.86
C TYR A 163 -1.06 17.61 18.56
N PRO A 164 -0.03 18.48 18.59
CA PRO A 164 0.32 19.36 17.46
C PRO A 164 0.84 18.62 16.22
N TYR A 165 1.36 17.39 16.38
CA TYR A 165 1.90 16.55 15.31
C TYR A 165 1.06 15.28 15.07
N ASP A 166 -0.12 15.19 15.69
CA ASP A 166 -1.04 14.06 15.55
C ASP A 166 -2.47 14.52 15.23
N PRO A 167 -2.69 15.04 14.01
CA PRO A 167 -4.01 15.42 13.55
C PRO A 167 -4.95 14.20 13.46
N PRO A 168 -6.21 14.32 13.91
CA PRO A 168 -7.23 13.31 13.72
C PRO A 168 -7.69 13.23 12.26
N LEU A 169 -8.55 12.24 11.98
CA LEU A 169 -9.34 12.17 10.75
C LEU A 169 -10.38 13.31 10.72
N THR A 170 -10.77 13.74 9.52
CA THR A 170 -11.94 14.60 9.29
C THR A 170 -13.24 13.78 9.32
N ILE A 171 -14.39 14.43 9.10
CA ILE A 171 -15.68 13.74 8.93
C ILE A 171 -15.65 12.82 7.70
N ALA A 172 -15.19 13.33 6.55
CA ALA A 172 -14.92 12.51 5.37
C ALA A 172 -13.95 11.38 5.73
N GLY A 173 -12.97 11.72 6.57
CA GLY A 173 -11.98 10.79 7.04
C GLY A 173 -12.54 9.57 7.78
N HIS A 174 -13.47 9.82 8.70
CA HIS A 174 -14.14 8.75 9.42
C HIS A 174 -15.02 7.86 8.53
N GLU A 175 -15.66 8.40 7.49
CA GLU A 175 -16.44 7.57 6.55
C GLU A 175 -15.53 6.65 5.70
N GLN A 176 -14.41 7.16 5.19
CA GLN A 176 -13.43 6.36 4.42
C GLN A 176 -12.91 5.17 5.24
N ALA A 177 -12.62 5.37 6.53
CA ALA A 177 -12.19 4.30 7.43
C ALA A 177 -13.28 3.23 7.65
N LYS A 178 -14.56 3.61 7.69
CA LYS A 178 -15.68 2.64 7.74
C LYS A 178 -15.82 1.87 6.44
N GLU A 179 -15.74 2.54 5.30
CA GLU A 179 -15.82 1.90 3.98
C GLU A 179 -14.69 0.87 3.79
N ALA A 180 -13.47 1.19 4.22
CA ALA A 180 -12.35 0.25 4.27
C ALA A 180 -12.68 -0.98 5.13
N GLY A 181 -13.25 -0.79 6.32
CA GLY A 181 -13.69 -1.87 7.20
C GLY A 181 -14.79 -2.77 6.58
N VAL A 182 -15.83 -2.17 5.99
CA VAL A 182 -16.92 -2.89 5.29
C VAL A 182 -16.34 -3.75 4.18
N ARG A 183 -15.34 -3.22 3.48
CA ARG A 183 -14.72 -3.91 2.36
C ARG A 183 -13.78 -5.03 2.77
N ILE A 184 -12.96 -4.84 3.81
CA ILE A 184 -12.16 -5.93 4.40
C ILE A 184 -13.09 -7.06 4.85
N LYS A 185 -14.23 -6.73 5.49
CA LYS A 185 -15.27 -7.70 5.86
C LYS A 185 -15.81 -8.48 4.66
N SER A 186 -16.01 -7.83 3.51
CA SER A 186 -16.50 -8.49 2.29
C SER A 186 -15.48 -9.45 1.63
N LEU A 187 -14.20 -9.31 1.97
CA LEU A 187 -13.09 -10.09 1.37
C LEU A 187 -12.64 -11.26 2.25
N LEU A 188 -12.93 -11.25 3.55
CA LEU A 188 -12.48 -12.25 4.52
C LEU A 188 -13.64 -13.14 4.98
N PRO A 189 -13.49 -14.48 4.96
CA PRO A 189 -14.60 -15.43 5.20
C PRO A 189 -15.05 -15.52 6.66
N SER A 190 -14.21 -15.11 7.62
CA SER A 190 -14.59 -14.89 9.03
C SER A 190 -13.66 -13.84 9.66
N SER A 191 -14.13 -13.22 10.75
CA SER A 191 -13.36 -12.34 11.62
C SER A 191 -12.58 -13.07 12.72
N ASP A 192 -12.88 -14.36 12.99
CA ASP A 192 -12.38 -15.08 14.17
C ASP A 192 -10.85 -15.23 14.23
N PHE A 193 -10.18 -15.17 13.08
CA PHE A 193 -8.73 -15.24 12.94
C PHE A 193 -8.09 -13.87 12.66
N ILE A 194 -8.83 -12.76 12.71
CA ILE A 194 -8.27 -11.43 12.42
C ILE A 194 -7.77 -10.75 13.69
N LYS A 195 -6.53 -10.25 13.65
CA LYS A 195 -5.94 -9.41 14.70
C LYS A 195 -5.78 -7.97 14.20
N VAL A 196 -6.50 -7.01 14.79
CA VAL A 196 -6.30 -5.58 14.48
C VAL A 196 -5.22 -5.00 15.39
N VAL A 197 -4.26 -4.33 14.77
CA VAL A 197 -3.11 -3.68 15.39
C VAL A 197 -2.99 -2.26 14.85
N CYS A 198 -2.61 -1.29 15.67
CA CYS A 198 -2.28 0.05 15.17
C CYS A 198 -1.04 0.66 15.83
N SER A 199 -0.47 1.63 15.15
CA SER A 199 0.49 2.56 15.74
C SER A 199 -0.22 3.51 16.75
N PRO A 200 0.51 4.09 17.71
CA PRO A 200 -0.02 4.89 18.82
C PRO A 200 -0.50 6.32 18.47
N PHE A 201 -0.92 6.56 17.22
CA PHE A 201 -1.35 7.90 16.77
C PHE A 201 -2.87 7.93 16.61
N ILE A 202 -3.49 9.04 16.98
CA ILE A 202 -4.95 9.27 16.99
C ILE A 202 -5.57 8.85 15.67
N ARG A 203 -5.05 9.32 14.53
CA ARG A 203 -5.53 8.93 13.18
C ARG A 203 -5.47 7.41 12.90
N CYS A 204 -4.43 6.73 13.38
CA CYS A 204 -4.28 5.28 13.23
C CYS A 204 -5.24 4.53 14.15
N MET A 205 -5.41 5.00 15.39
CA MET A 205 -6.38 4.47 16.34
C MET A 205 -7.83 4.65 15.83
N GLN A 206 -8.17 5.85 15.32
CA GLN A 206 -9.47 6.16 14.72
C GLN A 206 -9.78 5.24 13.53
N THR A 207 -8.82 5.07 12.63
CA THR A 207 -8.96 4.18 11.47
C THR A 207 -9.11 2.71 11.90
N ALA A 208 -8.30 2.25 12.87
CA ALA A 208 -8.40 0.91 13.42
C ALA A 208 -9.74 0.65 14.14
N SER A 209 -10.31 1.66 14.81
CA SER A 209 -11.65 1.58 15.44
C SER A 209 -12.71 1.26 14.40
N HIS A 210 -12.80 2.05 13.33
CA HIS A 210 -13.80 1.86 12.28
C HIS A 210 -13.64 0.50 11.58
N ILE A 211 -12.41 0.05 11.32
CA ILE A 211 -12.16 -1.28 10.74
C ILE A 211 -12.59 -2.39 11.71
N ALA A 212 -12.21 -2.30 12.98
CA ALA A 212 -12.57 -3.27 14.01
C ALA A 212 -14.10 -3.35 14.22
N ASP A 213 -14.82 -2.22 14.15
CA ASP A 213 -16.28 -2.18 14.25
C ASP A 213 -16.97 -2.95 13.12
N GLN A 214 -16.53 -2.75 11.88
CA GLN A 214 -17.08 -3.50 10.75
C GLN A 214 -16.78 -4.99 10.88
N LEU A 215 -15.59 -5.35 11.36
CA LEU A 215 -15.17 -6.74 11.57
C LEU A 215 -15.67 -7.35 12.90
N GLN A 216 -16.42 -6.60 13.72
CA GLN A 216 -16.92 -7.03 15.03
C GLN A 216 -15.82 -7.44 16.02
N ILE A 217 -14.64 -6.83 15.90
CA ILE A 217 -13.46 -7.08 16.74
C ILE A 217 -13.50 -6.12 17.93
N SER A 218 -13.54 -6.68 19.14
CA SER A 218 -13.64 -5.91 20.39
C SER A 218 -12.32 -5.25 20.80
N ASN A 219 -11.19 -5.90 20.55
CA ASN A 219 -9.87 -5.51 21.06
C ASN A 219 -8.92 -5.11 19.92
N ILE A 220 -8.37 -3.90 20.00
CA ILE A 220 -7.33 -3.39 19.12
C ILE A 220 -6.02 -3.35 19.90
N GLU A 221 -4.94 -3.89 19.32
CA GLU A 221 -3.62 -3.79 19.96
C GLU A 221 -2.85 -2.58 19.47
N ILE A 222 -2.25 -1.84 20.39
CA ILE A 222 -1.31 -0.77 20.06
C ILE A 222 0.11 -1.31 20.13
N ARG A 223 0.87 -1.09 19.05
CA ARG A 223 2.31 -1.36 18.97
C ARG A 223 3.07 -0.05 18.80
N PRO A 224 3.62 0.53 19.89
CA PRO A 224 4.46 1.73 19.82
C PRO A 224 5.67 1.58 18.90
N GLN A 225 6.16 0.37 18.69
CA GLN A 225 7.22 0.08 17.73
C GLN A 225 6.82 0.30 16.25
N LEU A 226 5.52 0.51 15.95
CA LEU A 226 5.01 0.95 14.63
C LEU A 226 4.77 2.47 14.54
N SER A 227 5.27 3.24 15.50
CA SER A 227 5.26 4.72 15.45
C SER A 227 6.13 5.25 14.33
N ASP A 228 5.73 6.37 13.73
CA ASP A 228 6.54 7.17 12.79
C ASP A 228 7.94 7.55 13.36
N ILE A 229 8.81 8.08 12.51
CA ILE A 229 10.18 8.46 12.88
C ILE A 229 10.17 9.67 13.81
N LEU A 230 10.84 9.57 14.96
CA LEU A 230 10.93 10.67 15.94
C LEU A 230 12.25 11.45 15.80
N CYS A 231 12.33 12.41 14.87
CA CYS A 231 13.53 13.23 14.66
C CYS A 231 13.24 14.65 14.14
N GLU A 232 14.20 15.58 14.32
CA GLU A 232 14.09 17.01 13.92
C GLU A 232 13.87 17.26 12.43
N HIS A 233 14.14 16.27 11.57
CA HIS A 233 13.94 16.36 10.11
C HIS A 233 12.68 15.59 9.65
N GLY A 234 11.95 14.96 10.58
CA GLY A 234 10.67 14.29 10.32
C GLY A 234 9.48 15.16 10.73
N TYR A 235 8.27 14.60 10.68
CA TYR A 235 7.02 15.31 10.96
C TYR A 235 6.82 15.72 12.45
N ILE A 236 7.77 15.40 13.33
CA ILE A 236 7.61 15.50 14.79
C ILE A 236 8.84 16.21 15.39
N PHE A 237 8.69 17.51 15.66
CA PHE A 237 9.78 18.41 16.04
C PHE A 237 10.14 18.41 17.54
N SER A 238 9.57 17.52 18.35
CA SER A 238 9.85 17.40 19.78
C SER A 238 9.54 16.01 20.31
N GLU A 239 9.99 15.70 21.52
CA GLU A 239 9.62 14.49 22.27
C GLU A 239 8.09 14.26 22.28
N VAL A 240 7.64 13.09 21.82
CA VAL A 240 6.22 12.73 21.82
C VAL A 240 5.79 12.36 23.22
N LYS A 241 4.86 13.15 23.78
CA LYS A 241 4.13 12.75 24.98
C LYS A 241 3.00 11.82 24.56
N TRP A 242 3.10 10.55 24.93
CA TRP A 242 2.10 9.50 24.66
C TRP A 242 0.83 9.63 25.51
N ARG A 243 0.26 10.85 25.59
CA ARG A 243 -0.79 11.24 26.56
C ARG A 243 -2.08 10.42 26.48
N TRP A 244 -2.31 9.76 25.35
CA TRP A 244 -3.46 8.88 25.15
C TRP A 244 -3.38 7.59 26.00
N LEU A 245 -2.18 7.19 26.47
CA LEU A 245 -2.01 6.09 27.45
C LEU A 245 -2.50 6.45 28.85
N ASP A 246 -2.39 7.73 29.24
CA ASP A 246 -2.75 8.21 30.57
C ASP A 246 -4.27 8.41 30.75
N LYS A 247 -5.09 7.84 29.86
CA LYS A 247 -6.55 7.95 29.81
C LYS A 247 -7.08 9.39 29.70
N GLN A 248 -6.25 10.32 29.21
CA GLN A 248 -6.63 11.72 28.96
C GLN A 248 -7.11 11.98 27.52
N ILE A 249 -7.53 10.93 26.80
CA ILE A 249 -8.24 11.09 25.52
C ILE A 249 -9.63 11.61 25.85
N ASP A 250 -10.00 12.79 25.34
CA ASP A 250 -11.40 13.19 25.30
C ASP A 250 -12.13 12.35 24.24
N PRO A 251 -13.06 11.45 24.62
CA PRO A 251 -13.71 10.56 23.65
C PRO A 251 -14.60 11.31 22.66
N LEU A 252 -15.05 12.53 23.01
CA LEU A 252 -15.90 13.37 22.16
C LEU A 252 -15.07 14.12 21.10
N ILE A 253 -13.82 14.48 21.41
CA ILE A 253 -12.92 15.14 20.47
C ILE A 253 -12.30 14.14 19.48
N HIS A 254 -11.94 12.95 19.96
CA HIS A 254 -11.16 11.99 19.16
C HIS A 254 -11.98 10.82 18.60
N MET A 255 -13.27 10.70 18.92
CA MET A 255 -14.17 9.66 18.38
C MET A 255 -13.64 8.22 18.52
N ILE A 256 -13.00 7.93 19.66
CA ILE A 256 -12.42 6.63 20.01
C ILE A 256 -12.90 6.24 21.42
N ASP A 257 -13.23 4.96 21.63
CA ASP A 257 -13.36 4.36 22.97
C ASP A 257 -11.99 3.84 23.44
N PRO A 258 -11.35 4.46 24.45
CA PRO A 258 -10.02 4.04 24.92
C PRO A 258 -10.00 2.63 25.55
N SER A 259 -11.15 2.11 25.99
CA SER A 259 -11.22 0.79 26.67
C SER A 259 -10.95 -0.39 25.74
N ARG A 260 -11.07 -0.17 24.42
CA ARG A 260 -10.82 -1.18 23.37
C ARG A 260 -9.34 -1.39 23.04
N TYR A 261 -8.45 -0.54 23.56
CA TYR A 261 -7.05 -0.52 23.17
C TYR A 261 -6.17 -1.13 24.24
N THR A 262 -5.45 -2.19 23.87
CA THR A 262 -4.45 -2.83 24.72
C THR A 262 -3.05 -2.53 24.21
N CYS A 263 -2.15 -2.08 25.06
CA CYS A 263 -0.72 -2.00 24.77
C CYS A 263 0.01 -3.04 25.62
N SER A 264 1.02 -3.72 25.07
CA SER A 264 1.81 -4.69 25.85
C SER A 264 2.53 -3.99 27.02
N PRO A 265 2.59 -4.57 28.23
CA PRO A 265 3.45 -4.08 29.32
C PRO A 265 4.94 -4.05 28.94
N THR A 266 5.35 -4.82 27.94
CA THR A 266 6.72 -4.85 27.39
C THR A 266 6.88 -4.00 26.12
N ALA A 267 5.89 -3.16 25.78
CA ALA A 267 5.96 -2.29 24.62
C ALA A 267 7.12 -1.29 24.73
N VAL A 268 7.96 -1.29 23.69
CA VAL A 268 9.10 -0.38 23.57
C VAL A 268 8.66 0.83 22.76
N TYR A 269 8.67 2.00 23.38
CA TYR A 269 8.42 3.26 22.70
C TYR A 269 9.67 3.69 21.91
N PRO A 270 9.53 4.30 20.73
CA PRO A 270 10.68 4.88 20.02
C PRO A 270 11.36 5.93 20.89
N ALA A 271 12.70 5.94 20.87
CA ALA A 271 13.47 6.98 21.53
C ALA A 271 13.51 8.24 20.65
N TYR A 272 13.45 9.42 21.28
CA TYR A 272 13.78 10.68 20.60
C TYR A 272 15.21 11.10 20.98
N LYS A 273 16.11 11.42 20.04
CA LYS A 273 15.96 11.40 18.57
C LYS A 273 16.32 10.03 17.99
N GLU A 274 15.61 9.62 16.96
CA GLU A 274 15.84 8.38 16.20
C GLU A 274 16.49 8.67 14.84
N THR A 275 17.34 7.77 14.34
CA THR A 275 17.78 7.79 12.93
C THR A 275 16.80 7.01 12.06
N LEU A 276 16.79 7.28 10.75
CA LEU A 276 15.99 6.51 9.78
C LEU A 276 16.28 5.00 9.86
N GLU A 277 17.56 4.63 10.00
CA GLU A 277 18.01 3.24 10.13
C GLU A 277 17.52 2.58 11.42
N SER A 278 17.62 3.27 12.58
CA SER A 278 17.11 2.72 13.84
C SER A 278 15.59 2.63 13.88
N ALA A 279 14.89 3.58 13.27
CA ALA A 279 13.43 3.54 13.11
C ALA A 279 13.01 2.37 12.23
N ALA A 280 13.73 2.14 11.12
CA ALA A 280 13.50 1.03 10.22
C ALA A 280 13.72 -0.32 10.91
N GLU A 281 14.84 -0.51 11.61
CA GLU A 281 15.09 -1.77 12.32
C GLU A 281 14.07 -2.00 13.45
N ARG A 282 13.68 -0.95 14.20
CA ARG A 282 12.59 -1.02 15.20
C ARG A 282 11.27 -1.49 14.58
N MET A 283 10.84 -0.87 13.48
CA MET A 283 9.60 -1.22 12.79
C MET A 283 9.64 -2.65 12.25
N LYS A 284 10.77 -3.05 11.65
CA LYS A 284 11.02 -4.41 11.17
C LYS A 284 10.91 -5.45 12.29
N GLN A 285 11.56 -5.21 13.43
CA GLN A 285 11.44 -6.10 14.59
C GLN A 285 10.01 -6.14 15.14
N ALA A 286 9.25 -5.04 15.04
CA ALA A 286 7.83 -5.00 15.41
C ALA A 286 6.96 -5.91 14.53
N PHE A 287 7.17 -5.92 13.21
CA PHE A 287 6.44 -6.80 12.29
C PHE A 287 6.82 -8.27 12.49
N ILE A 288 8.10 -8.58 12.68
CA ILE A 288 8.57 -9.94 13.01
C ILE A 288 7.92 -10.43 14.32
N ALA A 289 7.94 -9.60 15.37
CA ALA A 289 7.30 -9.93 16.65
C ALA A 289 5.78 -10.09 16.51
N LEU A 290 5.12 -9.28 15.69
CA LEU A 290 3.68 -9.42 15.41
C LEU A 290 3.33 -10.76 14.75
N THR A 291 4.10 -11.20 13.76
CA THR A 291 3.90 -12.53 13.14
C THR A 291 4.22 -13.68 14.08
N ALA A 292 5.13 -13.50 15.04
CA ALA A 292 5.47 -14.51 16.04
C ALA A 292 4.44 -14.61 17.18
N ASP A 293 3.88 -13.48 17.62
CA ASP A 293 2.86 -13.42 18.68
C ASP A 293 1.48 -13.90 18.18
N TYR A 294 1.20 -13.75 16.87
CA TYR A 294 -0.10 -14.06 16.26
C TYR A 294 0.05 -14.96 15.00
N PRO A 295 0.66 -16.15 15.13
CA PRO A 295 1.06 -16.96 13.98
C PRO A 295 -0.12 -17.50 13.18
N ASP A 296 -1.26 -17.80 13.80
CA ASP A 296 -2.46 -18.32 13.12
C ASP A 296 -3.43 -17.20 12.67
N ASN A 297 -3.07 -15.93 12.86
CA ASN A 297 -3.95 -14.81 12.57
C ASN A 297 -3.64 -14.14 11.24
N THR A 298 -4.68 -13.57 10.63
CA THR A 298 -4.49 -12.49 9.65
C THR A 298 -4.36 -11.16 10.40
N ILE A 299 -3.19 -10.54 10.32
CA ILE A 299 -2.92 -9.28 11.01
C ILE A 299 -3.36 -8.12 10.11
N ILE A 300 -4.16 -7.20 10.66
CA ILE A 300 -4.48 -5.88 10.10
C ILE A 300 -3.64 -4.85 10.86
N ALA A 301 -2.57 -4.35 10.25
CA ALA A 301 -1.72 -3.32 10.86
C ALA A 301 -2.05 -1.92 10.30
N VAL A 302 -2.47 -0.97 11.15
CA VAL A 302 -2.73 0.44 10.81
C VAL A 302 -1.56 1.30 11.29
N CYS A 303 -0.64 1.65 10.40
CA CYS A 303 0.61 2.33 10.75
C CYS A 303 1.07 3.34 9.69
N HIS A 304 2.15 4.08 9.99
CA HIS A 304 2.68 5.20 9.22
C HIS A 304 3.42 4.77 7.95
N TRP A 305 3.49 5.64 6.95
CA TRP A 305 4.18 5.38 5.66
C TRP A 305 5.52 4.69 5.85
N TYR A 306 6.41 5.22 6.71
CA TYR A 306 7.74 4.63 6.88
C TYR A 306 7.69 3.21 7.49
N SER A 307 6.73 2.92 8.37
CA SER A 307 6.52 1.54 8.86
C SER A 307 6.09 0.60 7.74
N VAL A 308 5.30 1.10 6.80
CA VAL A 308 4.79 0.33 5.66
C VAL A 308 5.89 0.12 4.63
N GLU A 309 6.70 1.16 4.37
CA GLU A 309 7.92 1.07 3.56
C GLU A 309 8.89 0.02 4.13
N VAL A 310 9.06 -0.03 5.45
CA VAL A 310 9.84 -1.08 6.13
C VAL A 310 9.22 -2.47 5.98
N ALA A 311 7.90 -2.61 6.15
CA ALA A 311 7.20 -3.87 5.94
C ALA A 311 7.27 -4.37 4.48
N MET A 312 7.31 -3.44 3.51
CA MET A 312 7.57 -3.75 2.11
C MET A 312 9.04 -4.10 1.86
N GLY A 313 9.98 -3.39 2.49
CA GLY A 313 11.43 -3.67 2.43
C GLY A 313 11.83 -5.01 3.05
N LEU A 314 11.03 -5.58 3.94
CA LEU A 314 11.18 -6.97 4.39
C LEU A 314 10.93 -8.01 3.28
N LYS A 315 10.30 -7.63 2.16
CA LYS A 315 9.97 -8.50 1.03
C LYS A 315 10.99 -8.41 -0.11
N THR A 316 11.81 -7.35 -0.14
CA THR A 316 12.79 -7.06 -1.20
C THR A 316 14.08 -6.56 -0.57
N ASN A 317 15.22 -7.18 -0.88
CA ASN A 317 16.54 -6.92 -0.26
C ASN A 317 17.17 -5.52 -0.54
N SER A 318 16.38 -4.46 -0.71
CA SER A 318 16.81 -3.07 -0.84
C SER A 318 15.71 -2.12 -0.37
N MET A 319 16.05 -1.15 0.48
CA MET A 319 15.12 -0.11 0.95
C MET A 319 15.10 1.15 0.06
N ASP A 320 15.84 1.14 -1.06
CA ASP A 320 16.01 2.33 -1.88
C ASP A 320 14.87 2.52 -2.91
N ASN A 321 14.28 3.72 -2.88
CA ASN A 321 13.31 4.31 -3.84
C ASN A 321 11.81 4.07 -3.58
N LEU A 322 11.30 4.63 -2.49
CA LEU A 322 9.86 4.82 -2.26
C LEU A 322 9.51 6.25 -1.82
N ASN A 323 9.73 7.23 -2.71
CA ASN A 323 9.35 8.61 -2.48
C ASN A 323 7.84 8.84 -2.72
N ALA A 324 7.01 8.45 -1.75
CA ALA A 324 5.60 8.82 -1.69
C ALA A 324 5.33 9.73 -0.48
N GLY A 325 4.66 10.85 -0.73
CA GLY A 325 4.14 11.68 0.35
C GLY A 325 2.91 11.05 1.00
N TYR A 326 2.77 11.27 2.30
CA TYR A 326 1.58 11.01 3.14
C TYR A 326 1.40 9.58 3.68
N CYS A 327 0.67 9.50 4.80
CA CYS A 327 1.12 8.67 5.92
C CYS A 327 0.00 7.88 6.64
N ALA A 328 -0.43 6.77 6.05
CA ALA A 328 -0.63 5.47 6.71
C ALA A 328 -1.05 4.35 5.70
N THR A 329 -0.97 3.06 6.05
CA THR A 329 -1.39 1.90 5.22
C THR A 329 -2.03 0.83 6.10
N VAL A 330 -2.99 0.06 5.57
CA VAL A 330 -3.47 -1.21 6.14
C VAL A 330 -2.84 -2.38 5.39
N GLU A 331 -2.29 -3.33 6.11
CA GLU A 331 -1.69 -4.54 5.53
C GLU A 331 -2.35 -5.81 6.08
N LEU A 332 -2.57 -6.80 5.22
CA LEU A 332 -3.04 -8.15 5.57
C LEU A 332 -1.90 -9.17 5.44
N MET A 333 -1.33 -9.61 6.56
CA MET A 333 -0.28 -10.63 6.63
C MET A 333 -0.84 -12.00 7.03
N THR A 334 -0.35 -13.08 6.42
CA THR A 334 -0.60 -14.47 6.87
C THR A 334 0.64 -15.11 7.51
N SER A 335 0.45 -16.28 8.12
CA SER A 335 1.42 -17.07 8.90
C SER A 335 2.74 -17.40 8.19
N ASP A 336 2.75 -17.36 6.87
CA ASP A 336 3.84 -17.74 5.97
C ASP A 336 4.60 -16.53 5.39
N TYR A 337 4.39 -15.33 5.95
CA TYR A 337 4.89 -14.04 5.46
C TYR A 337 4.36 -13.64 4.08
N SER A 338 3.39 -14.37 3.50
CA SER A 338 2.71 -13.90 2.29
C SER A 338 1.74 -12.77 2.65
N VAL A 339 1.72 -11.72 1.82
CA VAL A 339 0.82 -10.57 1.99
C VAL A 339 -0.26 -10.65 0.94
N VAL A 340 -1.49 -10.80 1.41
CA VAL A 340 -2.65 -11.07 0.55
C VAL A 340 -3.07 -9.80 -0.20
N SER A 341 -2.85 -8.63 0.40
CA SER A 341 -3.07 -7.30 -0.19
C SER A 341 -2.56 -6.16 0.70
N THR A 342 -2.20 -5.04 0.06
CA THR A 342 -1.83 -3.76 0.71
C THR A 342 -2.91 -2.72 0.42
N TYR A 343 -3.45 -2.09 1.45
CA TYR A 343 -4.57 -1.14 1.41
C TYR A 343 -4.00 0.24 1.70
N ASN A 344 -3.61 0.94 0.64
CA ASN A 344 -2.78 2.12 0.75
C ASN A 344 -3.59 3.31 1.18
N ILE A 345 -3.21 3.91 2.31
CA ILE A 345 -3.96 4.95 2.99
C ILE A 345 -4.30 6.15 2.03
N ASN A 346 -5.21 7.07 2.38
CA ASN A 346 -5.33 8.48 1.89
C ASN A 346 -6.62 9.11 2.38
#